data_AF-A0A376RPA8-F1
#
_entry.id   AF-A0A376RPA8-F1
#
_cell.length_a   1.000
_cell.length_b   1.000
_cell.length_c   1.000
_cell.angle_alpha   90.00
_cell.angle_beta   90.00
_cell.angle_gamma   90.00
#
_symmetry.space_group_name_H-M   'P 1'
#
loop_
_entity.id
_entity.type
_entity.pdbx_description
1 polymer ?
#
loop_
_entity_poly.entity_id
_entity_poly.type
_entity_poly.pdbx_seq_one_letter_code
_entity_poly.pdbx_strand_id
1 'polypeptide(L)'
;MLLDDSYNANVGSMTAAVQVLAEMPGYRVLVVGDMAELGAESEACHVQVGEAAKAAGIDRVLSVGKQSHAISTASGVGEHFAEKLR
;
A
#
# COMPACT_ATOMS: atom_id res chain seq x y z
N MET A 1 -11.29 -4.00 13.04
CA MET A 1 -9.95 -3.94 13.65
C MET A 1 -9.13 -2.94 12.87
N LEU A 2 -8.27 -2.16 13.52
CA LEU A 2 -7.38 -1.19 12.88
C LEU A 2 -5.95 -1.51 13.29
N LEU A 3 -5.05 -1.62 12.33
CA LEU A 3 -3.60 -1.72 12.54
C LEU A 3 -3.02 -0.38 12.12
N ASP A 4 -2.43 0.35 13.07
CA ASP A 4 -1.79 1.63 12.80
C ASP A 4 -0.28 1.43 12.69
N ASP A 5 0.24 1.51 11.47
CA ASP A 5 1.67 1.47 11.13
C ASP A 5 2.07 2.71 10.30
N SER A 6 1.51 3.89 10.64
CA SER A 6 1.67 5.10 9.83
C SER A 6 3.02 5.82 10.00
N TYR A 7 3.93 5.28 10.81
CA TYR A 7 5.19 5.97 11.15
C TYR A 7 6.29 5.76 10.11
N ASN A 8 6.43 4.55 9.55
CA ASN A 8 7.52 4.20 8.63
C ASN A 8 7.03 3.51 7.36
N ALA A 9 7.28 4.15 6.22
CA ALA A 9 6.85 3.68 4.90
C ALA A 9 8.07 3.50 3.98
N ASN A 10 8.69 2.33 4.07
CA ASN A 10 9.67 1.83 3.11
C ASN A 10 9.21 0.47 2.58
N VAL A 11 9.82 -0.01 1.49
CA VAL A 11 9.40 -1.26 0.83
C VAL A 11 9.38 -2.45 1.78
N GLY A 12 10.38 -2.56 2.66
CA GLY A 12 10.48 -3.65 3.63
C GLY A 12 9.36 -3.62 4.66
N SER A 13 9.15 -2.47 5.31
CA SER A 13 8.09 -2.32 6.32
C SER A 13 6.70 -2.51 5.72
N MET A 14 6.43 -1.93 4.55
CA MET A 14 5.14 -2.08 3.88
C MET A 14 4.87 -3.51 3.42
N THR A 15 5.88 -4.22 2.91
CA THR A 15 5.74 -5.63 2.54
C THR A 15 5.43 -6.49 3.77
N ALA A 16 6.08 -6.22 4.91
CA ALA A 16 5.77 -6.90 6.17
C ALA A 16 4.35 -6.60 6.66
N ALA A 17 3.91 -5.33 6.60
CA ALA A 17 2.56 -4.91 6.96
C ALA A 17 1.49 -5.61 6.10
N VAL A 18 1.76 -5.81 4.80
CA VAL A 18 0.90 -6.60 3.91
C VAL A 18 0.76 -8.04 4.39
N GLN A 19 1.85 -8.71 4.77
CA GLN A 19 1.80 -10.09 5.26
C GLN A 19 0.99 -10.19 6.56
N VAL A 20 1.23 -9.28 7.51
CA VAL A 20 0.47 -9.21 8.76
C VAL A 20 -1.03 -9.02 8.47
N LEU A 21 -1.38 -8.09 7.58
CA LEU A 21 -2.77 -7.83 7.23
C LEU A 21 -3.42 -9.04 6.53
N ALA A 22 -2.67 -9.78 5.72
CA ALA A 22 -3.17 -10.95 4.98
C ALA A 22 -3.62 -12.09 5.90
N GLU A 23 -2.98 -12.23 7.07
CA GLU A 23 -3.31 -13.22 8.10
C GLU A 23 -4.56 -12.83 8.94
N MET A 24 -5.04 -11.59 8.81
CA MET A 24 -6.19 -11.12 9.59
C MET A 24 -7.50 -11.67 9.00
N PRO A 25 -8.47 -12.04 9.86
CA PRO A 25 -9.77 -12.54 9.39
C PRO A 25 -10.64 -11.42 8.81
N GLY A 26 -11.51 -11.77 7.87
CA GLY A 26 -12.51 -10.88 7.28
C GLY A 26 -12.00 -10.13 6.05
N TYR A 27 -12.65 -9.01 5.74
CA TYR A 27 -12.32 -8.19 4.57
C TYR A 27 -11.16 -7.24 4.90
N ARG A 28 -10.04 -7.40 4.19
CA ARG A 28 -8.76 -6.75 4.47
C ARG A 28 -8.56 -5.56 3.54
N VAL A 29 -8.50 -4.38 4.15
CA VAL A 29 -8.28 -3.12 3.44
C VAL A 29 -6.92 -2.57 3.82
N LEU A 30 -6.05 -2.42 2.82
CA LEU A 30 -4.76 -1.77 2.97
C LEU A 30 -4.90 -0.29 2.60
N VAL A 31 -4.65 0.62 3.55
CA VAL A 31 -4.69 2.07 3.33
C VAL A 31 -3.28 2.63 3.37
N VAL A 32 -2.82 3.26 2.28
CA VAL A 32 -1.40 3.61 2.09
C VAL A 32 -1.18 5.01 1.54
N GLY A 33 -0.04 5.60 1.94
CA GLY A 33 0.46 6.87 1.45
C GLY A 33 1.70 6.71 0.56
N ASP A 34 2.28 7.84 0.15
CA ASP A 34 3.57 7.86 -0.52
C ASP A 34 4.68 7.38 0.43
N MET A 35 5.56 6.50 -0.07
CA MET A 35 6.83 6.18 0.60
C MET A 35 7.84 7.31 0.37
N ALA A 36 8.51 7.76 1.43
CA ALA A 36 9.47 8.86 1.37
C ALA A 36 10.85 8.42 0.82
N GLU A 37 11.61 9.37 0.29
CA GLU A 37 13.07 9.24 0.04
C GLU A 37 13.53 8.14 -0.95
N LEU A 38 12.68 7.72 -1.88
CA LEU A 38 13.02 6.64 -2.84
C LEU A 38 13.75 7.09 -4.12
N GLY A 39 13.89 8.40 -4.36
CA GLY A 39 14.59 8.93 -5.54
C GLY A 39 14.03 8.38 -6.87
N ALA A 40 14.92 8.00 -7.79
CA ALA A 40 14.55 7.51 -9.13
C ALA A 40 13.86 6.14 -9.12
N GLU A 41 14.04 5.34 -8.05
CA GLU A 41 13.45 4.00 -7.93
C GLU A 41 12.06 4.02 -7.28
N SER A 42 11.55 5.22 -6.96
CA SER A 42 10.27 5.40 -6.27
C SER A 42 9.14 4.60 -6.89
N GLU A 43 8.94 4.71 -8.19
CA GLU A 43 7.83 4.01 -8.86
C GLU A 43 7.97 2.48 -8.76
N ALA A 44 9.15 1.94 -9.03
CA ALA A 44 9.42 0.50 -8.94
C ALA A 44 9.16 -0.03 -7.52
N CYS A 45 9.59 0.71 -6.49
CA CYS A 45 9.33 0.38 -5.10
C CYS A 45 7.84 0.34 -4.77
N HIS A 46 7.05 1.31 -5.25
CA HIS A 46 5.59 1.31 -5.04
C HIS A 46 4.91 0.14 -5.77
N VAL A 47 5.37 -0.19 -6.99
CA VAL A 47 4.86 -1.36 -7.73
C VAL A 47 5.11 -2.65 -6.96
N GLN A 48 6.32 -2.85 -6.41
CA GLN A 48 6.66 -4.04 -5.62
C GLN A 48 5.71 -4.25 -4.43
N VAL A 49 5.36 -3.19 -3.71
CA VAL A 49 4.39 -3.26 -2.59
C VAL A 49 3.00 -3.63 -3.10
N GLY A 50 2.57 -3.08 -4.25
CA GLY A 50 1.29 -3.42 -4.86
C GLY A 50 1.22 -4.88 -5.31
N GLU A 51 2.29 -5.39 -5.91
CA GLU A 51 2.41 -6.81 -6.28
C GLU A 51 2.39 -7.73 -5.05
N ALA A 52 3.05 -7.32 -3.96
CA ALA A 52 2.98 -8.05 -2.70
C ALA A 52 1.54 -8.10 -2.14
N ALA A 53 0.80 -6.99 -2.18
CA ALA A 53 -0.61 -6.94 -1.76
C ALA A 53 -1.49 -7.87 -2.61
N LYS A 54 -1.25 -7.91 -3.92
CA LYS A 54 -1.94 -8.83 -4.84
C LYS A 54 -1.63 -10.29 -4.51
N ALA A 55 -0.35 -10.62 -4.34
CA ALA A 55 0.09 -11.99 -4.04
C ALA A 55 -0.44 -12.48 -2.69
N ALA A 56 -0.57 -11.58 -1.71
CA ALA A 56 -1.11 -11.87 -0.39
C ALA A 56 -2.65 -11.97 -0.36
N GLY A 57 -3.32 -11.66 -1.47
CA GLY A 57 -4.78 -11.74 -1.59
C GLY A 57 -5.51 -10.68 -0.76
N ILE A 58 -4.95 -9.47 -0.64
CA ILE A 58 -5.62 -8.32 -0.02
C ILE A 58 -6.90 -8.00 -0.81
N ASP A 59 -7.99 -7.68 -0.11
CA ASP A 59 -9.30 -7.53 -0.74
C ASP A 59 -9.53 -6.13 -1.34
N ARG A 60 -8.85 -5.11 -0.79
CA ARG A 60 -8.88 -3.74 -1.30
C ARG A 60 -7.65 -2.94 -0.91
N VAL A 61 -7.18 -2.08 -1.81
CA VAL A 61 -6.09 -1.12 -1.55
C VAL A 61 -6.57 0.30 -1.78
N LEU A 62 -6.55 1.15 -0.76
CA LEU A 62 -6.84 2.58 -0.88
C LEU A 62 -5.54 3.35 -0.78
N SER A 63 -5.19 4.10 -1.81
CA SER A 63 -3.94 4.88 -1.82
C SER A 63 -4.22 6.38 -1.91
N VAL A 64 -3.41 7.18 -1.22
CA VAL A 64 -3.48 8.65 -1.27
C VAL A 64 -2.08 9.23 -1.42
N GLY A 65 -1.87 10.14 -2.36
CA GLY A 65 -0.56 10.74 -2.59
C GLY A 65 -0.23 10.89 -4.08
N LYS A 66 1.02 11.25 -4.39
CA LYS A 66 1.47 11.47 -5.77
C LYS A 66 2.02 10.21 -6.41
N GLN A 67 2.61 9.31 -5.62
CA GLN A 67 3.33 8.12 -6.08
C GLN A 67 2.61 6.83 -5.69
N SER A 68 1.82 6.86 -4.61
CA SER A 68 1.12 5.69 -4.05
C SER A 68 0.04 5.10 -4.96
N HIS A 69 -0.36 5.81 -6.03
CA HIS A 69 -1.24 5.26 -7.06
C HIS A 69 -0.68 3.97 -7.66
N ALA A 70 0.65 3.84 -7.76
CA ALA A 70 1.30 2.64 -8.29
C ALA A 70 1.01 1.40 -7.43
N ILE A 71 0.90 1.55 -6.11
CA ILE A 71 0.54 0.45 -5.19
C ILE A 71 -0.88 -0.04 -5.50
N SER A 72 -1.86 0.87 -5.50
CA SER A 72 -3.25 0.54 -5.77
C SER A 72 -3.45 -0.08 -7.16
N THR A 73 -2.76 0.45 -8.18
CA THR A 73 -2.83 -0.07 -9.55
C THR A 73 -2.24 -1.47 -9.64
N ALA A 74 -1.04 -1.70 -9.12
CA ALA A 74 -0.37 -3.00 -9.19
C ALA A 74 -1.10 -4.09 -8.37
N SER A 75 -1.81 -3.69 -7.31
CA SER A 75 -2.63 -4.62 -6.52
C SER A 75 -3.78 -5.27 -7.30
N GLY A 76 -4.28 -4.61 -8.35
CA GLY A 76 -5.44 -5.05 -9.13
C GLY A 76 -6.80 -4.92 -8.42
N VAL A 77 -6.82 -4.47 -7.16
CA VAL A 77 -8.03 -4.30 -6.33
C VAL A 77 -8.10 -2.91 -5.68
N GLY A 78 -7.35 -1.96 -6.24
CA GLY A 78 -7.12 -0.67 -5.61
C GLY A 78 -7.91 0.49 -6.19
N GLU A 79 -8.05 1.53 -5.37
CA GLU A 79 -8.60 2.84 -5.72
C GLU A 79 -7.65 3.92 -5.20
N HIS A 80 -7.39 4.94 -6.02
CA HIS A 80 -6.45 6.01 -5.70
C HIS A 80 -7.17 7.35 -5.55
N PHE A 81 -6.74 8.14 -4.57
CA PHE A 81 -7.22 9.50 -4.33
C PHE A 81 -6.06 10.49 -4.43
N ALA A 82 -6.16 11.43 -5.37
CA ALA A 82 -5.09 12.40 -5.64
C ALA A 82 -4.84 13.38 -4.48
N GLU A 83 -5.86 13.67 -3.68
CA GLU A 83 -5.75 14.60 -2.54
C GLU A 83 -6.49 14.07 -1.31
N LYS A 84 -5.96 14.39 -0.12
CA LYS A 84 -6.74 14.32 1.11
C LYS A 84 -7.80 15.41 1.03
N LEU A 85 -9.04 15.05 0.72
CA LEU A 85 -10.18 15.95 0.82
C LEU A 85 -10.15 16.58 2.23
N ARG A 86 -10.01 17.90 2.27
CA ARG A 86 -10.08 18.71 3.50
C ARG A 86 -11.51 18.81 3.99
#